data_AF-A0A6N6VN45-F1
#
_entry.id   AF-A0A6N6VN45-F1
#
_cell.length_a   1.000
_cell.length_b   1.000
_cell.length_c   1.000
_cell.angle_alpha   90.00
_cell.angle_beta   90.00
_cell.angle_gamma   90.00
#
_symmetry.space_group_name_H-M   'P 1'
#
loop_
_entity.id
_entity.type
_entity.pdbx_description
1 polymer ?
#
loop_
_entity_poly.entity_id
_entity_poly.type
_entity_poly.pdbx_seq_one_letter_code
_entity_poly.pdbx_strand_id
1 'polypeptide(L)'
;MGRTRRNELFWLLLIAACIALFVYQREQHGRVRHDRVAAVAQDPNADIVTGSIAEKPARKTQPVGRYYVPLGSYGSIDQATRRYLDVAQRYPALERDNKLKINTVKLKGDGTFHRVRMGNFVSEREARAACGRAGFSAAQCPVVATR
;
A
#
# COMPACT_ATOMS: atom_id res chain seq x y z
N MET A 1 -23.96 -48.05 -17.10
CA MET A 1 -24.22 -46.58 -17.12
C MET A 1 -23.80 -45.91 -15.80
N GLY A 2 -22.50 -45.91 -15.44
CA GLY A 2 -22.06 -45.38 -14.13
C GLY A 2 -20.79 -44.53 -14.16
N ARG A 3 -20.09 -44.44 -15.31
CA ARG A 3 -18.80 -43.74 -15.42
C ARG A 3 -18.97 -42.24 -15.66
N THR A 4 -19.99 -41.84 -16.42
CA THR A 4 -20.32 -40.43 -16.72
C THR A 4 -20.82 -39.68 -15.48
N ARG A 5 -21.76 -40.26 -14.73
CA ARG A 5 -22.26 -39.68 -13.48
C ARG A 5 -21.17 -39.51 -12.41
N ARG A 6 -20.21 -40.43 -12.34
CA ARG A 6 -19.09 -40.33 -11.39
C ARG A 6 -18.13 -39.20 -11.74
N ASN A 7 -17.92 -38.96 -13.03
CA ASN A 7 -17.09 -37.86 -13.51
C ASN A 7 -17.80 -36.51 -13.32
N GLU A 8 -19.11 -36.43 -13.58
CA GLU A 8 -19.91 -35.22 -13.32
C GLU A 8 -19.93 -34.86 -11.83
N LEU A 9 -20.11 -35.84 -10.94
CA LEU A 9 -20.04 -35.63 -9.50
C LEU A 9 -18.64 -35.16 -9.06
N PHE A 10 -17.58 -35.72 -9.64
CA PHE A 10 -16.21 -35.28 -9.37
C PHE A 10 -16.02 -33.80 -9.76
N TRP A 11 -16.48 -33.40 -10.95
CA TRP A 11 -16.39 -32.01 -11.40
C TRP A 11 -17.22 -31.05 -10.54
N LEU A 12 -18.43 -31.45 -10.14
CA LEU A 12 -19.27 -30.64 -9.26
C LEU A 12 -18.66 -30.46 -7.87
N LEU A 13 -18.08 -31.53 -7.29
CA LEU A 13 -17.38 -31.46 -6.01
C LEU A 13 -16.13 -30.58 -6.10
N LEU A 14 -15.38 -30.68 -7.19
CA LEU A 14 -14.19 -29.86 -7.42
C LEU A 14 -14.54 -28.36 -7.56
N ILE A 15 -15.60 -28.04 -8.31
CA ILE A 15 -16.09 -26.66 -8.43
C ILE A 15 -16.60 -26.14 -7.08
N ALA A 16 -17.38 -26.93 -6.34
CA ALA A 16 -17.87 -26.54 -5.02
C ALA A 16 -16.71 -26.30 -4.03
N ALA A 17 -15.68 -27.15 -4.05
CA ALA A 17 -14.48 -26.97 -3.23
C ALA A 17 -13.70 -25.71 -3.61
N CYS A 18 -13.56 -25.40 -4.91
CA CYS A 18 -12.92 -24.17 -5.37
C CYS A 18 -13.69 -22.92 -4.92
N ILE A 19 -15.02 -22.93 -5.00
CA ILE A 19 -15.87 -21.81 -4.55
C ILE A 19 -15.74 -21.63 -3.03
N ALA A 20 -15.80 -22.73 -2.26
CA ALA A 20 -15.62 -22.69 -0.81
C ALA A 20 -14.24 -22.14 -0.41
N LEU A 21 -13.17 -22.58 -1.08
CA LEU A 21 -11.82 -22.06 -0.87
C LEU A 21 -11.70 -20.59 -1.22
N PHE A 22 -12.34 -20.14 -2.31
CA PHE A 22 -12.33 -18.73 -2.71
C PHE A 22 -13.04 -17.84 -1.69
N VAL A 23 -14.20 -18.28 -1.18
CA VAL A 23 -14.93 -17.57 -0.11
C VAL A 23 -14.11 -17.55 1.17
N TYR A 24 -13.53 -18.68 1.57
CA TYR A 24 -12.67 -18.77 2.76
C TYR A 24 -11.42 -17.88 2.65
N GLN A 25 -10.76 -17.84 1.49
CA GLN A 25 -9.63 -16.92 1.25
C GLN A 25 -10.06 -15.46 1.27
N ARG A 26 -11.24 -15.13 0.73
CA ARG A 26 -11.80 -13.77 0.82
C ARG A 26 -12.06 -13.35 2.26
N GLU A 27 -12.50 -14.26 3.11
CA GLU A 27 -12.67 -14.00 4.55
C GLU A 27 -11.33 -13.85 5.29
N GLN A 28 -10.33 -14.67 4.96
CA GLN A 28 -8.97 -14.54 5.50
C GLN A 28 -8.36 -13.18 5.12
N HIS A 29 -8.45 -12.77 3.85
CA HIS A 29 -7.99 -11.44 3.41
C HIS A 29 -8.81 -10.27 4.00
N GLY A 30 -10.04 -10.51 4.44
CA GLY A 30 -10.84 -9.56 5.23
C GLY A 30 -10.48 -9.52 6.72
N ARG A 31 -9.91 -10.60 7.28
CA ARG A 31 -9.54 -10.74 8.69
C ARG A 31 -8.07 -10.40 9.03
N VAL A 32 -7.16 -10.30 8.06
CA VAL A 32 -5.76 -9.89 8.33
C VAL A 32 -5.61 -8.40 8.71
N ARG A 33 -6.70 -7.64 8.83
CA ARG A 33 -6.63 -6.21 9.16
C ARG A 33 -7.57 -5.80 10.28
N HIS A 34 -7.49 -6.41 11.47
CA HIS A 34 -7.97 -5.74 12.70
C HIS A 34 -7.32 -6.17 14.04
N ASP A 35 -6.22 -6.94 14.09
CA ASP A 35 -5.59 -7.32 15.37
C ASP A 35 -4.43 -6.42 15.86
N ARG A 36 -4.44 -5.12 15.53
CA ARG A 36 -3.42 -4.22 16.13
C ARG A 36 -3.86 -2.84 16.56
N VAL A 37 -5.17 -2.58 16.63
CA VAL A 37 -5.66 -1.30 17.17
C VAL A 37 -7.01 -1.52 17.88
N ALA A 38 -6.99 -1.96 19.13
CA ALA A 38 -7.98 -1.59 20.17
C ALA A 38 -7.82 -2.46 21.41
N ALA A 39 -6.93 -2.06 22.31
CA ALA A 39 -7.12 -2.19 23.76
C ALA A 39 -6.09 -1.28 24.46
N VAL A 40 -6.11 0.02 24.16
CA VAL A 40 -5.59 1.01 25.12
C VAL A 40 -6.72 1.20 26.13
N ALA A 41 -6.81 0.24 27.07
CA ALA A 41 -7.40 0.52 28.36
C ALA A 41 -6.33 1.28 29.15
N GLN A 42 -6.56 2.56 29.38
CA GLN A 42 -5.77 3.34 30.33
C GLN A 42 -6.01 2.76 31.73
N ASP A 43 -5.03 2.03 32.23
CA ASP A 43 -4.88 1.75 33.66
C ASP A 43 -3.81 2.72 34.20
N PRO A 44 -4.15 3.64 35.11
CA PRO A 44 -3.21 4.68 35.53
C PRO A 44 -2.21 4.26 36.63
N ASN A 45 -2.07 2.99 37.01
CA ASN A 45 -1.07 2.60 38.03
C ASN A 45 -0.49 1.17 37.85
N ALA A 46 0.16 0.91 36.71
CA ALA A 46 1.02 -0.27 36.59
C ALA A 46 2.46 0.15 36.27
N ASP A 47 3.23 0.21 37.35
CA ASP A 47 4.69 0.29 37.38
C ASP A 47 5.28 -0.94 36.67
N ILE A 48 5.88 -0.76 35.48
CA ILE A 48 6.78 -1.75 34.89
C ILE A 48 8.06 -1.04 34.43
N VAL A 49 9.02 -1.05 35.36
CA VAL A 49 10.44 -0.96 35.11
C VAL A 49 10.87 -2.13 34.21
N THR A 50 11.46 -1.82 33.05
CA THR A 50 12.65 -2.45 32.43
C THR A 50 12.50 -2.57 30.91
N GLY A 51 13.39 -1.87 30.19
CA GLY A 51 13.92 -2.38 28.94
C GLY A 51 13.62 -1.57 27.69
N SER A 52 14.62 -0.77 27.28
CA SER A 52 14.84 -0.28 25.92
C SER A 52 14.02 0.95 25.51
N ILE A 53 14.53 2.12 25.93
CA ILE A 53 14.46 3.31 25.07
C ILE A 53 15.35 2.99 23.86
N ALA A 54 14.79 2.26 22.89
CA ALA A 54 15.29 2.33 21.53
C ALA A 54 15.01 3.76 21.08
N GLU A 55 16.03 4.60 21.21
CA GLU A 55 16.05 5.95 20.70
C GLU A 55 15.53 5.91 19.27
N LYS A 56 14.30 6.39 19.08
CA LYS A 56 13.71 6.59 17.75
C LYS A 56 14.77 7.37 16.97
N PRO A 57 15.41 6.79 15.94
CA PRO A 57 16.55 7.44 15.32
C PRO A 57 16.08 8.82 14.91
N ALA A 58 16.77 9.85 15.42
CA ALA A 58 16.51 11.23 15.07
C ALA A 58 16.36 11.26 13.55
N ARG A 59 15.15 11.54 13.08
CA ARG A 59 14.82 11.56 11.67
C ARG A 59 15.75 12.59 11.07
N LYS A 60 16.85 12.15 10.45
CA LYS A 60 17.79 13.00 9.71
C LYS A 60 16.91 13.98 8.96
N THR A 61 17.09 15.28 9.19
CA THR A 61 16.36 16.34 8.50
C THR A 61 16.55 16.09 7.02
N GLN A 62 15.63 15.32 6.43
CA GLN A 62 15.75 14.91 5.05
C GLN A 62 15.61 16.22 4.28
N PRO A 63 16.56 16.53 3.38
CA PRO A 63 16.46 17.72 2.57
C PRO A 63 15.07 17.72 1.95
N VAL A 64 14.34 18.81 2.18
CA VAL A 64 12.91 18.91 1.83
C VAL A 64 12.83 18.78 0.32
N GLY A 65 12.49 17.58 -0.15
CA GLY A 65 12.57 17.26 -1.55
C GLY A 65 11.46 17.98 -2.27
N ARG A 66 11.86 18.88 -3.18
CA ARG A 66 10.92 19.72 -3.92
C ARG A 66 10.30 19.03 -5.11
N TYR A 67 10.72 17.82 -5.45
CA TYR A 67 10.21 17.10 -6.62
C TYR A 67 9.53 15.79 -6.22
N TYR A 68 8.43 15.49 -6.92
CA TYR A 68 7.69 14.24 -6.80
C TYR A 68 7.12 13.83 -8.16
N VAL A 69 6.72 12.57 -8.29
CA VAL A 69 6.10 11.99 -9.46
C VAL A 69 4.74 11.43 -9.05
N PRO A 70 3.62 11.95 -9.59
CA PRO A 70 2.30 11.40 -9.34
C PRO A 70 2.14 10.07 -10.07
N LEU A 71 1.65 9.06 -9.35
CA LEU A 71 1.42 7.70 -9.86
C LEU A 71 -0.07 7.41 -10.05
N GLY A 72 -0.95 8.29 -9.58
CA GLY A 72 -2.39 8.23 -9.76
C GLY A 72 -3.15 9.07 -8.72
N SER A 73 -4.42 9.38 -9.03
CA SER A 73 -5.37 10.01 -8.11
C SER A 73 -6.66 9.20 -8.10
N TYR A 74 -7.13 8.84 -6.91
CA TYR A 74 -8.23 7.89 -6.74
C TYR A 74 -9.33 8.48 -5.86
N GLY A 75 -10.59 8.14 -6.16
CA GLY A 75 -11.75 8.58 -5.36
C GLY A 75 -11.94 7.78 -4.06
N SER A 76 -11.20 6.69 -3.86
CA SER A 76 -11.26 5.85 -2.66
C SER A 76 -9.87 5.48 -2.16
N ILE A 77 -9.73 5.40 -0.84
CA ILE A 77 -8.50 4.97 -0.17
C ILE A 77 -8.13 3.53 -0.55
N ASP A 78 -9.10 2.66 -0.83
CA ASP A 78 -8.84 1.27 -1.20
C ASP A 78 -8.20 1.15 -2.59
N GLN A 79 -8.62 2.00 -3.52
CA GLN A 79 -8.01 2.06 -4.85
C GLN A 79 -6.59 2.61 -4.78
N ALA A 80 -6.37 3.67 -3.99
CA ALA A 80 -5.04 4.22 -3.76
C ALA A 80 -4.11 3.22 -3.05
N THR A 81 -4.63 2.49 -2.06
CA THR A 81 -3.87 1.45 -1.34
C THR A 81 -3.49 0.31 -2.27
N ARG A 82 -4.42 -0.18 -3.10
CA ARG A 82 -4.11 -1.20 -4.11
C ARG A 82 -3.00 -0.74 -5.05
N ARG A 83 -3.06 0.51 -5.53
CA ARG A 83 -1.99 1.06 -6.36
C ARG A 83 -0.67 1.18 -5.59
N TYR A 84 -0.71 1.65 -4.35
CA TYR A 84 0.48 1.75 -3.51
C TYR A 84 1.16 0.39 -3.36
N LEU A 85 0.40 -0.66 -3.01
CA LEU A 85 0.93 -2.01 -2.83
C LEU A 85 1.47 -2.59 -4.13
N ASP A 86 0.77 -2.39 -5.25
CA ASP A 86 1.23 -2.78 -6.59
C ASP A 86 2.59 -2.14 -6.93
N VAL A 87 2.75 -0.84 -6.67
CA VAL A 87 4.01 -0.12 -6.89
C VAL A 87 5.08 -0.57 -5.89
N ALA A 88 4.74 -0.78 -4.61
CA ALA A 88 5.67 -1.22 -3.59
C ALA A 88 6.23 -2.63 -3.88
N GLN A 89 5.37 -3.55 -4.31
CA GLN A 89 5.77 -4.91 -4.71
C GLN A 89 6.69 -4.91 -5.93
N ARG A 90 6.36 -4.09 -6.94
CA ARG A 90 7.21 -3.97 -8.14
C ARG A 90 8.51 -3.22 -7.86
N TYR A 91 8.51 -2.30 -6.89
CA TYR A 91 9.61 -1.38 -6.62
C TYR A 91 9.88 -1.23 -5.11
N PRO A 92 10.44 -2.26 -4.46
CA PRO A 92 10.66 -2.26 -3.01
C PRO A 92 11.66 -1.19 -2.55
N ALA A 93 12.51 -0.69 -3.45
CA ALA A 93 13.40 0.44 -3.14
C ALA A 93 12.61 1.74 -2.83
N LEU A 94 11.51 2.00 -3.54
CA LEU A 94 10.71 3.22 -3.32
C LEU A 94 10.00 3.22 -1.97
N GLU A 95 9.59 2.04 -1.50
CA GLU A 95 9.03 1.87 -0.17
C GLU A 95 10.11 1.98 0.91
N ARG A 96 11.21 1.23 0.79
CA ARG A 96 12.33 1.25 1.76
C ARG A 96 12.90 2.65 1.97
N ASP A 97 13.00 3.43 0.90
CA ASP A 97 13.53 4.79 0.94
C ASP A 97 12.49 5.83 1.42
N ASN A 98 11.28 5.41 1.81
CA ASN A 98 10.16 6.26 2.21
C ASN A 98 9.77 7.30 1.12
N LYS A 99 10.04 6.96 -0.15
CA LYS A 99 9.75 7.82 -1.29
C LYS A 99 8.30 7.65 -1.76
N LEU A 100 7.68 6.48 -1.56
CA LEU A 100 6.29 6.21 -1.92
C LEU A 100 5.31 6.68 -0.83
N LYS A 101 4.28 7.46 -1.20
CA LYS A 101 3.29 8.01 -0.25
C LYS A 101 1.89 8.12 -0.86
N ILE A 102 0.87 8.04 0.00
CA ILE A 102 -0.52 8.39 -0.32
C ILE A 102 -0.83 9.73 0.36
N ASN A 103 -1.32 10.70 -0.43
CA ASN A 103 -1.74 12.01 0.02
C ASN A 103 -3.24 12.18 -0.18
N THR A 104 -3.99 12.44 0.89
CA THR A 104 -5.41 12.77 0.80
C THR A 104 -5.59 14.27 0.60
N VAL A 105 -6.34 14.65 -0.44
CA VAL A 105 -6.62 16.05 -0.79
C VAL A 105 -8.13 16.22 -0.92
N LYS A 106 -8.69 17.21 -0.25
CA LYS A 106 -10.09 17.61 -0.41
C LYS A 106 -10.16 18.75 -1.40
N LEU A 107 -10.86 18.54 -2.52
CA LEU A 107 -11.13 19.58 -3.52
C LEU A 107 -12.54 20.11 -3.26
N LYS A 108 -12.67 21.44 -3.17
CA LYS A 108 -14.00 22.07 -3.06
C LYS A 108 -14.80 21.73 -4.33
N GLY A 109 -15.97 21.10 -4.17
CA GLY A 109 -16.86 20.73 -5.29
C GLY A 109 -16.64 19.33 -5.84
N ASP A 110 -15.40 18.82 -5.86
CA ASP A 110 -15.05 17.56 -6.53
C ASP A 110 -14.85 16.36 -5.57
N GLY A 111 -14.90 16.60 -4.26
CA GLY A 111 -14.80 15.56 -3.24
C GLY A 111 -13.38 15.30 -2.72
N THR A 112 -13.20 14.12 -2.11
CA THR A 112 -11.92 13.71 -1.51
C THR A 112 -11.18 12.78 -2.45
N PHE A 113 -9.92 13.09 -2.73
CA PHE A 113 -9.05 12.27 -3.55
C PHE A 113 -7.84 11.77 -2.78
N HIS A 114 -7.41 10.56 -3.10
CA HIS A 114 -6.23 9.92 -2.56
C HIS A 114 -5.19 9.79 -3.67
N ARG A 115 -4.14 10.60 -3.59
CA ARG A 115 -3.08 10.71 -4.60
C ARG A 115 -1.91 9.84 -4.21
N VAL A 116 -1.58 8.87 -5.03
CA VAL A 116 -0.36 8.07 -4.87
C VAL A 116 0.76 8.80 -5.59
N ARG A 117 1.88 9.02 -4.90
CA ARG A 117 3.05 9.67 -5.47
C ARG A 117 4.33 9.02 -4.96
N MET A 118 5.38 9.10 -5.76
CA MET A 118 6.74 8.88 -5.27
C MET A 118 7.47 10.22 -5.23
N GLY A 119 8.27 10.51 -4.22
CA GLY A 119 8.81 11.85 -4.08
C GLY A 119 9.64 12.10 -2.86
N ASN A 120 9.81 13.38 -2.55
CA ASN A 120 10.86 13.91 -1.68
C ASN A 120 12.24 13.81 -2.36
N PHE A 121 12.28 14.09 -3.68
CA PHE A 121 13.52 14.23 -4.44
C PHE A 121 14.01 15.67 -4.38
N VAL A 122 15.31 15.88 -4.19
CA VAL A 122 15.92 17.22 -4.09
C VAL A 122 16.07 17.88 -5.47
N SER A 123 16.10 17.09 -6.54
CA SER A 123 16.22 17.58 -7.91
C SER A 123 15.32 16.82 -8.89
N GLU A 124 15.00 17.47 -10.01
CA GLU A 124 14.27 16.83 -11.11
C GLU A 124 15.06 15.63 -11.69
N ARG A 125 16.39 15.75 -11.76
CA ARG A 125 17.29 14.69 -12.23
C ARG A 125 17.19 13.44 -11.34
N GLU A 126 17.15 13.62 -10.02
CA GLU A 126 16.98 12.51 -9.06
C GLU A 126 15.62 11.83 -9.26
N ALA A 127 14.55 12.61 -9.45
CA ALA A 127 13.22 12.07 -9.70
C ALA A 127 13.15 11.26 -11.00
N ARG A 128 13.74 11.76 -12.10
CA ARG A 128 13.84 11.03 -13.37
C ARG A 128 14.70 9.77 -13.24
N ALA A 129 15.81 9.84 -12.52
CA ALA A 129 16.65 8.68 -12.26
C ALA A 129 15.91 7.62 -11.43
N ALA A 130 15.08 8.04 -10.46
CA ALA A 130 14.24 7.14 -9.70
C ALA A 130 13.19 6.45 -10.58
N CYS A 131 12.59 7.16 -11.54
CA CYS A 131 11.73 6.55 -12.55
C CYS A 131 12.45 5.53 -13.42
N GLY A 132 13.66 5.84 -13.89
CA GLY A 132 14.46 4.91 -14.69
C GLY A 132 14.80 3.64 -13.92
N ARG A 133 15.18 3.77 -12.64
CA ARG A 133 15.40 2.61 -11.75
C ARG A 133 14.12 1.81 -11.49
N ALA A 134 12.98 2.49 -11.48
CA ALA A 134 11.67 1.88 -11.37
C ALA A 134 11.08 1.46 -12.74
N GLY A 135 11.86 1.45 -13.83
CA GLY A 135 11.40 0.96 -15.12
C GLY A 135 10.19 1.71 -15.71
N PHE A 136 9.86 2.91 -15.22
CA PHE A 136 8.85 3.75 -15.83
C PHE A 136 9.42 4.36 -17.11
N SER A 137 8.63 4.36 -18.19
CA SER A 137 9.00 5.11 -19.38
C SER A 137 8.95 6.62 -19.10
N ALA A 138 9.67 7.42 -19.90
CA ALA A 138 9.67 8.87 -19.75
C ALA A 138 8.25 9.47 -19.80
N ALA A 139 7.36 8.89 -20.62
CA ALA A 139 5.96 9.31 -20.72
C ALA A 139 5.13 8.99 -19.45
N GLN A 140 5.52 7.98 -18.69
CA GLN A 140 4.86 7.55 -17.45
C GLN A 140 5.46 8.22 -16.20
N CYS A 141 6.49 9.06 -16.36
CA CYS A 141 7.21 9.72 -15.29
C CYS A 141 7.11 11.26 -15.40
N PRO A 142 5.92 11.85 -15.20
CA PRO A 142 5.83 13.30 -15.08
C PRO A 142 6.44 13.75 -13.74
N VAL A 143 7.51 14.54 -13.79
CA VAL A 143 8.09 15.13 -12.57
C VAL A 143 7.40 16.46 -12.26
N VAL A 144 6.94 16.61 -11.02
CA VAL A 144 6.23 17.80 -10.54
C VAL A 144 7.01 18.43 -9.39
N ALA A 145 7.20 19.75 -9.46
CA ALA A 145 7.73 20.53 -8.35
C ALA A 145 6.61 20.82 -7.33
N THR A 146 6.85 20.55 -6.05
CA THR A 146 6.05 21.12 -4.96
C THR A 146 6.42 22.60 -4.85
N ARG A 147 5.39 23.45 -4.95
CA ARG A 147 5.50 24.88 -4.66
C ARG A 147 5.66 25.10 -3.16
#